data_AF-A0A958WYV6-F1
#
_entry.id   AF-A0A958WYV6-F1
#
_cell.length_a   1.000
_cell.length_b   1.000
_cell.length_c   1.000
_cell.angle_alpha   90.00
_cell.angle_beta   90.00
_cell.angle_gamma   90.00
#
_symmetry.space_group_name_H-M   'P 1'
#
loop_
_entity.id
_entity.type
_entity.pdbx_description
1 polymer ?
#
loop_
_entity_poly.entity_id
_entity_poly.type
_entity_poly.pdbx_seq_one_letter_code
_entity_poly.pdbx_strand_id
1 'polypeptide(L)'
;MEDVTKRLPLILSIFTTLTFVGITIHQSGLVKKLRFDLGLTTQALVQTKSELAAEMDKNDRLEREQAVLLDSIHTMQSQIAGLYEEVDKLKSKVSFLNNVIQKRDSRISQLTKRLNDLKKSNTDQEQEISRLTEALNKELMEVEVLDKLRAHNKELQEKLAAQQSVHEQELAKLKAALPANDTEQSTSPENAPVREPEKETLEAPLPKINAAPSGDQPSSSTEEKPAPKTQIASHQRMLNIVQNTSVIFSNVSLRNKEDGKDLKKIKGDKWRYSFISFDLDNLDREAIMDETFILQLFDVDKNQVVPFNEQNNIYPDSDLGAVGFKFQYAGRPVLIRYYNYQEKQSANYEIRLVYLNKNMAIPLKNGTLKIVQDGDVIPL
;
A
#
# COMPACT_ATOMS: atom_id res chain seq x y z
N MET A 1 69.41 -103.89 76.65
CA MET A 1 69.58 -102.73 75.75
C MET A 1 69.37 -103.14 74.26
N GLU A 2 68.49 -104.12 73.97
CA GLU A 2 68.34 -104.73 72.62
C GLU A 2 66.93 -104.56 72.00
N ASP A 3 65.96 -103.99 72.72
CA ASP A 3 64.58 -103.82 72.22
C ASP A 3 64.33 -102.42 71.60
N VAL A 4 65.31 -101.50 71.73
CA VAL A 4 65.19 -100.12 71.22
C VAL A 4 65.60 -100.02 69.74
N THR A 5 66.46 -100.91 69.24
CA THR A 5 66.97 -100.88 67.86
C THR A 5 66.00 -101.48 66.82
N LYS A 6 65.08 -102.38 67.21
CA LYS A 6 64.06 -102.95 66.30
C LYS A 6 62.81 -102.08 66.11
N ARG A 7 62.52 -101.16 67.04
CA ARG A 7 61.34 -100.28 66.96
C ARG A 7 61.61 -98.95 66.24
N LEU A 8 62.88 -98.57 66.09
CA LEU A 8 63.29 -97.34 65.41
C LEU A 8 62.84 -97.22 63.94
N PRO A 9 62.95 -98.27 63.10
CA PRO A 9 62.53 -98.20 61.68
C PRO A 9 61.02 -98.02 61.53
N LEU A 10 60.23 -98.63 62.41
CA LEU A 10 58.78 -98.54 62.41
C LEU A 10 58.32 -97.12 62.81
N ILE A 11 58.95 -96.55 63.84
CA ILE A 11 58.68 -95.18 64.28
C ILE A 11 59.08 -94.17 63.18
N LEU A 12 60.20 -94.39 62.50
CA LEU A 12 60.62 -93.55 61.36
C LEU A 12 59.65 -93.65 60.17
N SER A 13 59.13 -94.85 59.87
CA SER A 13 58.14 -95.08 58.82
C SER A 13 56.79 -94.41 59.11
N ILE A 14 56.36 -94.43 60.37
CA ILE A 14 55.12 -93.76 60.80
C ILE A 14 55.30 -92.25 60.75
N PHE A 15 56.46 -91.73 61.16
CA PHE A 15 56.75 -90.30 61.13
C PHE A 15 56.86 -89.75 59.69
N THR A 16 57.48 -90.49 58.79
CA THR A 16 57.59 -90.14 57.36
C THR A 16 56.23 -90.20 56.65
N THR A 17 55.38 -91.16 56.98
CA THR A 17 54.01 -91.23 56.41
C THR A 17 53.11 -90.12 56.97
N LEU A 18 53.16 -89.80 58.26
CA LEU A 18 52.42 -88.68 58.84
C LEU A 18 52.88 -87.31 58.31
N THR A 19 54.18 -87.11 58.11
CA THR A 19 54.70 -85.88 57.50
C THR A 19 54.27 -85.77 56.03
N PHE A 20 54.25 -86.87 55.28
CA PHE A 20 53.74 -86.87 53.90
C PHE A 20 52.24 -86.57 53.83
N VAL A 21 51.44 -87.14 54.75
CA VAL A 21 50.00 -86.83 54.89
C VAL A 21 49.79 -85.37 55.30
N GLY A 22 50.59 -84.83 56.22
CA GLY A 22 50.55 -83.42 56.61
C GLY A 22 50.88 -82.46 55.45
N ILE A 23 51.91 -82.79 54.66
CA ILE A 23 52.29 -82.01 53.47
C ILE A 23 51.20 -82.07 52.40
N THR A 24 50.61 -83.23 52.13
CA THR A 24 49.55 -83.38 51.13
C THR A 24 48.25 -82.67 51.53
N ILE A 25 47.88 -82.68 52.82
CA ILE A 25 46.73 -81.92 53.32
C ILE A 25 46.98 -80.41 53.22
N HIS A 26 48.18 -79.94 53.59
CA HIS A 26 48.54 -78.53 53.48
C HIS A 26 48.55 -78.05 52.02
N GLN A 27 49.15 -78.83 51.12
CA GLN A 27 49.14 -78.56 49.67
C GLN A 27 47.71 -78.59 49.11
N SER A 28 46.86 -79.52 49.55
CA SER A 28 45.43 -79.55 49.17
C SER A 28 44.69 -78.28 49.59
N GLY A 29 44.96 -77.78 50.80
CA GLY A 29 44.41 -76.51 51.30
C GLY A 29 44.86 -75.30 50.48
N LEU A 30 46.15 -75.21 50.15
CA LEU A 30 46.70 -74.15 49.29
C LEU A 30 46.11 -74.19 47.88
N VAL A 31 45.98 -75.38 47.28
CA VAL A 31 45.37 -75.56 45.95
C VAL A 31 43.89 -75.16 45.96
N LYS A 32 43.14 -75.49 47.02
CA LYS A 32 41.74 -75.05 47.17
C LYS A 32 41.64 -73.52 47.27
N LYS A 33 42.50 -72.89 48.07
CA LYS A 33 42.55 -71.43 48.19
C LYS A 33 42.88 -70.77 46.85
N LEU A 34 43.92 -71.24 46.15
CA LEU A 34 44.30 -70.72 44.84
C LEU A 34 43.18 -70.87 43.80
N ARG A 35 42.46 -72.00 43.79
CA ARG A 35 41.30 -72.17 42.89
C ARG A 35 40.17 -71.21 43.22
N PHE A 36 39.91 -70.97 44.51
CA PHE A 36 38.90 -70.01 44.95
C PHE A 36 39.27 -68.58 44.54
N ASP A 37 40.51 -68.15 44.83
CA ASP A 37 41.03 -66.83 44.45
C ASP A 37 41.05 -66.66 42.92
N LEU A 38 41.41 -67.72 42.17
CA LEU A 38 41.33 -67.73 40.70
C LEU A 38 39.89 -67.61 40.20
N GLY A 39 38.94 -68.26 40.87
CA GLY A 39 37.51 -68.14 40.57
C GLY A 39 36.99 -66.72 40.77
N LEU A 40 37.33 -66.10 41.90
CA LEU A 40 36.95 -64.72 42.21
C LEU A 40 37.56 -63.72 41.21
N THR A 41 38.85 -63.86 40.90
CA THR A 41 39.53 -62.98 39.92
C THR A 41 38.98 -63.17 38.51
N THR A 42 38.63 -64.41 38.13
CA THR A 42 37.97 -64.68 36.84
C THR A 42 36.60 -64.03 36.77
N GLN A 43 35.80 -64.10 37.84
CA GLN A 43 34.49 -63.45 37.91
C GLN A 43 34.60 -61.92 37.82
N ALA A 44 35.52 -61.32 38.57
CA ALA A 44 35.79 -59.88 38.50
C ALA A 44 36.25 -59.45 37.09
N LEU A 45 37.08 -60.27 36.42
CA LEU A 45 37.50 -60.00 35.04
C LEU A 45 36.32 -60.07 34.05
N VAL A 46 35.40 -61.02 34.24
CA VAL A 46 34.20 -61.10 33.39
C VAL A 46 33.29 -59.89 33.62
N GLN A 47 33.11 -59.47 34.88
CA GLN A 47 32.31 -58.29 35.21
C GLN A 47 32.90 -57.02 34.59
N THR A 48 34.21 -56.76 34.80
CA THR A 48 34.90 -55.59 34.25
C THR A 48 34.88 -55.57 32.71
N LYS A 49 34.99 -56.73 32.06
CA LYS A 49 34.80 -56.82 30.59
C LYS A 49 33.40 -56.44 30.15
N SER A 50 32.37 -56.85 30.91
CA SER A 50 30.97 -56.49 30.60
C SER A 50 30.70 -54.99 30.80
N GLU A 51 31.26 -54.39 31.85
CA GLU A 51 31.16 -52.96 32.13
C GLU A 51 31.89 -52.14 31.06
N LEU A 52 33.09 -52.57 30.65
CA LEU A 52 33.83 -51.94 29.56
C LEU A 52 33.06 -51.99 28.24
N ALA A 53 32.43 -53.13 27.91
CA ALA A 53 31.60 -53.25 26.71
C ALA A 53 30.37 -52.32 26.76
N ALA A 54 29.76 -52.14 27.93
CA ALA A 54 28.64 -51.22 28.11
C ALA A 54 29.06 -49.75 27.95
N GLU A 55 30.21 -49.35 28.50
CA GLU A 55 30.75 -48.00 28.31
C GLU A 55 31.19 -47.76 26.86
N MET A 56 31.68 -48.78 26.14
CA MET A 56 31.94 -48.66 24.69
C MET A 56 30.65 -48.40 23.89
N ASP A 57 29.55 -49.14 24.13
CA ASP A 57 28.26 -48.87 23.46
C ASP A 57 27.74 -47.46 23.76
N LYS A 58 27.93 -46.99 25.00
CA LYS A 58 27.57 -45.62 25.39
C LYS A 58 28.42 -44.58 24.68
N ASN A 59 29.73 -44.80 24.56
CA ASN A 59 30.61 -43.91 23.80
C ASN A 59 30.19 -43.86 22.32
N ASP A 60 29.89 -45.00 21.70
CA ASP A 60 29.41 -45.07 20.31
C ASP A 60 28.06 -44.35 20.10
N ARG A 61 27.21 -44.31 21.13
CA ARG A 61 25.96 -43.51 21.11
C ARG A 61 26.26 -42.02 21.21
N LEU A 62 27.13 -41.63 22.14
CA LEU A 62 27.52 -40.23 22.33
C LEU A 62 28.20 -39.66 21.08
N GLU A 63 29.06 -40.43 20.41
CA GLU A 63 29.68 -40.02 19.14
C GLU A 63 28.64 -39.79 18.04
N ARG A 64 27.62 -40.66 17.96
CA ARG A 64 26.49 -40.49 17.02
C ARG A 64 25.66 -39.25 17.35
N GLU A 65 25.35 -39.03 18.62
CA GLU A 65 24.63 -37.82 19.06
C GLU A 65 25.42 -36.55 18.74
N GLN A 66 26.73 -36.55 19.00
CA GLN A 66 27.61 -35.43 18.67
C GLN A 66 27.62 -35.14 17.17
N ALA A 67 27.68 -36.17 16.33
CA ALA A 67 27.63 -36.01 14.87
C ALA A 67 26.30 -35.37 14.40
N VAL A 68 25.16 -35.80 14.95
CA VAL A 68 23.85 -35.22 14.63
C VAL A 68 23.75 -33.77 15.09
N LEU A 69 24.27 -33.45 16.29
CA LEU A 69 24.29 -32.08 16.79
C LEU A 69 25.16 -31.15 15.92
N LEU A 70 26.32 -31.63 15.46
CA LEU A 70 27.18 -30.88 14.54
C LEU A 70 26.49 -30.60 13.20
N ASP A 71 25.79 -31.58 12.63
CA ASP A 71 25.03 -31.41 11.39
C ASP A 71 23.88 -30.40 11.57
N SER A 72 23.18 -30.47 12.71
CA SER A 72 22.16 -29.48 13.07
C SER A 72 22.74 -28.07 13.22
N ILE A 73 23.92 -27.92 13.82
CA ILE A 73 24.61 -26.63 13.93
C ILE A 73 24.96 -26.08 12.54
N HIS A 74 25.51 -26.91 11.64
CA HIS A 74 25.82 -26.48 10.28
C HIS A 74 24.58 -26.07 9.49
N THR A 75 23.48 -26.81 9.63
CA THR A 75 22.20 -26.47 9.01
C THR A 75 21.69 -25.12 9.52
N MET A 76 21.71 -24.90 10.84
CA MET A 76 21.32 -23.62 11.44
C MET A 76 22.22 -22.47 10.99
N GLN A 77 23.54 -22.68 10.90
CA GLN A 77 24.48 -21.68 10.39
C GLN A 77 24.18 -21.31 8.93
N SER A 78 23.84 -22.27 8.08
CA SER A 78 23.42 -22.02 6.70
C SER A 78 22.12 -21.22 6.63
N GLN A 79 21.14 -21.53 7.49
CA GLN A 79 19.89 -20.77 7.57
C GLN A 79 20.14 -19.33 8.02
N ILE A 80 21.00 -19.12 9.02
CA ILE A 80 21.40 -17.79 9.50
C ILE A 80 22.05 -17.00 8.37
N ALA A 81 22.96 -17.60 7.60
CA ALA A 81 23.60 -16.95 6.46
C ALA A 81 22.58 -16.53 5.39
N GLY A 82 21.63 -17.40 5.06
CA GLY A 82 20.54 -17.08 4.13
C GLY A 82 19.68 -15.92 4.61
N LEU A 83 19.33 -15.89 5.89
CA LEU A 83 18.57 -14.78 6.50
C LEU A 83 19.33 -13.45 6.43
N TYR A 84 20.66 -13.45 6.67
CA TYR A 84 21.46 -12.23 6.52
C TYR A 84 21.45 -11.69 5.08
N GLU A 85 21.53 -12.57 4.08
CA GLU A 85 21.46 -12.15 2.68
C GLU A 85 20.08 -11.54 2.33
N GLU A 86 18.99 -12.12 2.85
CA GLU A 86 17.65 -11.56 2.68
C GLU A 86 17.50 -10.19 3.36
N VAL A 87 18.05 -10.03 4.57
CA VAL A 87 18.07 -8.74 5.27
C VAL A 87 18.80 -7.67 4.46
N ASP A 88 19.94 -8.01 3.85
CA ASP A 88 20.70 -7.06 3.01
C ASP A 88 19.96 -6.69 1.72
N LYS A 89 19.27 -7.65 1.09
CA LYS A 89 18.37 -7.38 -0.06
C LYS A 89 17.23 -6.45 0.34
N LEU A 90 16.59 -6.70 1.48
CA LEU A 90 15.52 -5.84 2.00
C LEU A 90 16.02 -4.45 2.33
N LYS A 91 17.18 -4.31 2.98
CA LYS A 91 17.81 -3.03 3.29
C LYS A 91 18.09 -2.21 2.02
N SER A 92 18.58 -2.87 0.97
CA SER A 92 18.81 -2.26 -0.34
C SER A 92 17.50 -1.77 -0.97
N LYS A 93 16.44 -2.58 -0.91
CA LYS A 93 15.10 -2.20 -1.38
C LYS A 93 14.52 -1.01 -0.62
N VAL A 94 14.68 -0.97 0.71
CA VAL A 94 14.25 0.16 1.55
C VAL A 94 15.00 1.44 1.17
N SER A 95 16.32 1.37 0.98
CA SER A 95 17.12 2.50 0.52
C SER A 95 16.65 3.04 -0.84
N PHE A 96 16.40 2.14 -1.80
CA PHE A 96 15.85 2.52 -3.10
C PHE A 96 14.49 3.21 -2.98
N LEU A 97 13.56 2.62 -2.21
CA LEU A 97 12.23 3.20 -2.00
C LEU A 97 12.30 4.57 -1.32
N ASN A 98 13.20 4.75 -0.35
CA ASN A 98 13.41 6.04 0.31
C ASN A 98 13.87 7.12 -0.69
N ASN A 99 14.79 6.78 -1.60
CA ASN A 99 15.20 7.69 -2.67
C ASN A 99 14.05 8.05 -3.62
N VAL A 100 13.16 7.10 -3.92
CA VAL A 100 11.95 7.36 -4.73
C VAL A 100 11.00 8.30 -4.01
N ILE A 101 10.78 8.11 -2.70
CA ILE A 101 9.94 8.98 -1.88
C ILE A 101 10.50 10.41 -1.89
N GLN A 102 11.79 10.60 -1.61
CA GLN A 102 12.43 11.93 -1.63
C GLN A 102 12.27 12.66 -2.98
N LYS A 103 12.41 11.93 -4.10
CA LYS A 103 12.18 12.49 -5.44
C LYS A 103 10.73 12.91 -5.65
N ARG A 104 9.78 12.11 -5.15
CA ARG A 104 8.34 12.44 -5.23
C ARG A 104 7.99 13.63 -4.35
N ASP A 105 8.52 13.71 -3.14
CA ASP A 105 8.30 14.85 -2.23
C ASP A 105 8.82 16.15 -2.85
N SER A 106 10.02 16.11 -3.43
CA SER A 106 10.58 17.26 -4.16
C SER A 106 9.67 17.72 -5.31
N ARG A 107 9.11 16.77 -6.07
CA ARG A 107 8.16 17.07 -7.15
C ARG A 107 6.84 17.63 -6.61
N ILE A 108 6.34 17.11 -5.50
CA ILE A 108 5.14 17.63 -4.84
C ILE A 108 5.38 19.08 -4.40
N SER A 109 6.52 19.39 -3.77
CA SER A 109 6.86 20.76 -3.38
C SER A 109 6.92 21.72 -4.58
N GLN A 110 7.50 21.29 -5.70
CA GLN A 110 7.52 22.08 -6.94
C GLN A 110 6.12 22.32 -7.50
N LEU A 111 5.28 21.29 -7.55
CA LEU A 111 3.90 21.40 -8.03
C LEU A 111 3.04 22.30 -7.13
N THR A 112 3.20 22.19 -5.81
CA THR A 112 2.53 23.06 -4.84
C THR A 112 2.92 24.53 -5.05
N LYS A 113 4.21 24.81 -5.29
CA LYS A 113 4.66 26.17 -5.61
C LYS A 113 3.99 26.70 -6.87
N ARG A 114 4.03 25.93 -7.97
CA ARG A 114 3.38 26.31 -9.23
C ARG A 114 1.87 26.55 -9.08
N LEU A 115 1.20 25.72 -8.28
CA LEU A 115 -0.23 25.86 -8.01
C LEU A 115 -0.54 27.18 -7.30
N ASN A 116 0.28 27.56 -6.31
CA ASN A 116 0.11 28.83 -5.61
C ASN A 116 0.38 30.03 -6.53
N ASP A 117 1.41 29.96 -7.37
CA ASP A 117 1.72 30.99 -8.36
C ASP A 117 0.56 31.17 -9.36
N LEU A 118 0.01 30.07 -9.87
CA LEU A 118 -1.16 30.10 -10.77
C LEU A 118 -2.41 30.65 -10.08
N LYS A 119 -2.64 30.28 -8.81
CA LYS A 119 -3.77 30.79 -8.03
C LYS A 119 -3.69 32.31 -7.88
N LYS A 120 -2.50 32.83 -7.57
CA LYS A 120 -2.25 34.27 -7.49
C LYS A 120 -2.48 34.96 -8.83
N SER A 121 -1.94 34.39 -9.92
CA SER A 121 -2.17 34.94 -11.26
C SER A 121 -3.66 34.98 -11.62
N ASN A 122 -4.44 33.97 -11.22
CA ASN A 122 -5.88 33.94 -11.50
C ASN A 122 -6.64 35.00 -10.68
N THR A 123 -6.26 35.22 -9.41
CA THR A 123 -6.84 36.30 -8.61
C THR A 123 -6.51 37.69 -9.17
N ASP A 124 -5.29 37.87 -9.69
CA ASP A 124 -4.88 39.13 -10.32
C ASP A 124 -5.69 39.38 -11.61
N GLN A 125 -5.94 38.32 -12.41
CA GLN A 125 -6.78 38.39 -13.60
C GLN A 125 -8.25 38.67 -13.30
N GLU A 126 -8.83 38.06 -12.25
CA GLU A 126 -10.20 38.32 -11.81
C GLU A 126 -10.39 39.79 -11.37
N GLN A 127 -9.39 40.37 -10.70
CA GLN A 127 -9.39 41.79 -10.36
C GLN A 127 -9.35 42.68 -11.61
N GLU A 128 -8.53 42.32 -12.60
CA GLU A 128 -8.44 43.09 -13.85
C GLU A 128 -9.74 43.03 -14.65
N ILE A 129 -10.37 41.86 -14.76
CA ILE A 129 -11.69 41.70 -15.39
C ILE A 129 -12.73 42.59 -14.68
N SER A 130 -12.70 42.64 -13.35
CA SER A 130 -13.62 43.47 -12.58
C SER A 130 -13.44 44.96 -12.90
N ARG A 131 -12.20 45.44 -12.93
CA ARG A 131 -11.88 46.83 -13.31
C ARG A 131 -12.31 47.17 -14.73
N LEU A 132 -12.03 46.30 -15.70
CA LEU A 132 -12.43 46.51 -17.09
C LEU A 132 -13.96 46.51 -17.25
N THR A 133 -14.67 45.67 -16.49
CA THR A 133 -16.13 45.64 -16.47
C THR A 133 -16.72 46.93 -15.92
N GLU A 134 -16.15 47.48 -14.84
CA GLU A 134 -16.54 48.78 -14.30
C GLU A 134 -16.28 49.92 -15.30
N ALA A 135 -15.11 49.91 -15.95
CA ALA A 135 -14.78 50.90 -16.98
C ALA A 135 -15.76 50.84 -18.17
N LEU A 136 -16.07 49.65 -18.66
CA LEU A 136 -17.05 49.45 -19.74
C LEU A 136 -18.44 49.96 -19.36
N ASN A 137 -18.90 49.67 -18.13
CA ASN A 137 -20.20 50.15 -17.65
C ASN A 137 -20.25 51.68 -17.56
N LYS A 138 -19.14 52.32 -17.15
CA LYS A 138 -19.04 53.78 -17.12
C LYS A 138 -19.14 54.37 -18.53
N GLU A 139 -18.43 53.80 -19.49
CA GLU A 139 -18.45 54.26 -20.88
C GLU A 139 -19.84 54.06 -21.53
N LEU A 140 -20.53 52.96 -21.19
CA LEU A 140 -21.91 52.72 -21.63
C LEU A 140 -22.88 53.81 -21.12
N MET A 141 -22.72 54.23 -19.86
CA MET A 141 -23.51 55.33 -19.30
C MET A 141 -23.23 56.67 -20.00
N GLU A 142 -21.97 56.93 -20.37
CA GLU A 142 -21.60 58.12 -21.14
C GLU A 142 -22.23 58.12 -22.54
N VAL A 143 -22.28 56.96 -23.22
CA VAL A 143 -22.96 56.80 -24.51
C VAL A 143 -24.47 57.03 -24.40
N GLU A 144 -25.12 56.50 -23.35
CA GLU A 144 -26.56 56.72 -23.14
C GLU A 144 -26.90 58.20 -22.94
N VAL A 145 -26.04 58.93 -22.21
CA VAL A 145 -26.17 60.40 -22.04
C VAL A 145 -26.00 61.11 -23.38
N LEU A 146 -25.01 60.71 -24.19
CA LEU A 146 -24.79 61.28 -25.52
C LEU A 146 -25.99 61.06 -26.45
N ASP A 147 -26.62 59.88 -26.43
CA ASP A 147 -27.79 59.59 -27.25
C ASP A 147 -29.01 60.41 -26.84
N LYS A 148 -29.24 60.60 -25.53
CA LYS A 148 -30.26 61.54 -25.02
C LYS A 148 -29.98 62.97 -25.49
N LEU A 149 -28.73 63.41 -25.45
CA LEU A 149 -28.34 64.75 -25.91
C LEU A 149 -28.55 64.92 -27.44
N ARG A 150 -28.22 63.90 -28.24
CA ARG A 150 -28.46 63.89 -29.69
C ARG A 150 -29.95 63.98 -30.01
N ALA A 151 -30.80 63.22 -29.31
CA ALA A 151 -32.24 63.27 -29.48
C ALA A 151 -32.80 64.67 -29.17
N HIS A 152 -32.34 65.28 -28.08
CA HIS A 152 -32.76 66.64 -27.72
C HIS A 152 -32.31 67.70 -28.74
N ASN A 153 -31.05 67.61 -29.21
CA ASN A 153 -30.55 68.51 -30.24
C ASN A 153 -31.33 68.37 -31.56
N LYS A 154 -31.74 67.16 -31.93
CA LYS A 154 -32.59 66.93 -33.10
C LYS A 154 -33.96 67.61 -32.94
N GLU A 155 -34.60 67.48 -31.78
CA GLU A 155 -35.87 68.15 -31.50
C GLU A 155 -35.74 69.68 -31.58
N LEU A 156 -34.65 70.23 -31.05
CA LEU A 156 -34.32 71.66 -31.15
C LEU A 156 -34.14 72.11 -32.61
N GLN A 157 -33.44 71.32 -33.43
CA GLN A 157 -33.29 71.60 -34.86
C GLN A 157 -34.63 71.57 -35.60
N GLU A 158 -35.49 70.60 -35.31
CA GLU A 158 -36.84 70.51 -35.91
C GLU A 158 -37.70 71.73 -35.53
N LYS A 159 -37.66 72.17 -34.27
CA LYS A 159 -38.36 73.40 -33.83
C LYS A 159 -37.83 74.64 -34.54
N LEU A 160 -36.51 74.76 -34.68
CA LEU A 160 -35.88 75.88 -35.37
C LEU A 160 -36.27 75.91 -36.86
N ALA A 161 -36.23 74.76 -37.53
CA ALA A 161 -36.63 74.62 -38.92
C ALA A 161 -38.13 74.95 -39.12
N ALA A 162 -38.99 74.50 -38.20
CA ALA A 162 -40.40 74.85 -38.22
C ALA A 162 -40.61 76.37 -38.10
N GLN A 163 -39.94 77.03 -37.15
CA GLN A 163 -39.98 78.49 -37.00
C GLN A 163 -39.48 79.22 -38.25
N GLN A 164 -38.40 78.75 -38.86
CA GLN A 164 -37.90 79.31 -40.13
C GLN A 164 -38.93 79.18 -41.25
N SER A 165 -39.59 78.03 -41.39
CA SER A 165 -40.63 77.87 -42.41
C SER A 165 -41.84 78.79 -42.17
N VAL A 166 -42.22 79.02 -40.91
CA VAL A 166 -43.28 79.97 -40.55
C VAL A 166 -42.89 81.38 -40.95
N HIS A 167 -41.66 81.79 -40.63
CA HIS A 167 -41.14 83.10 -41.04
C HIS A 167 -41.03 83.23 -42.57
N GLU A 168 -40.62 82.19 -43.30
CA GLU A 168 -40.62 82.20 -44.76
C GLU A 168 -42.03 82.33 -45.33
N GLN A 169 -43.02 81.65 -44.75
CA GLN A 169 -44.42 81.80 -45.13
C GLN A 169 -44.96 83.20 -44.83
N GLU A 170 -44.59 83.80 -43.70
CA GLU A 170 -44.92 85.20 -43.38
C GLU A 170 -44.27 86.17 -44.36
N LEU A 171 -42.99 85.99 -44.69
CA LEU A 171 -42.27 86.76 -45.70
C LEU A 171 -42.91 86.63 -47.08
N ALA A 172 -43.34 85.42 -47.46
CA ALA A 172 -44.05 85.19 -48.71
C ALA A 172 -45.42 85.89 -48.74
N LYS A 173 -46.17 85.86 -47.63
CA LYS A 173 -47.44 86.60 -47.49
C LYS A 173 -47.24 88.12 -47.53
N LEU A 174 -46.20 88.64 -46.87
CA LEU A 174 -45.82 90.06 -46.91
C LEU A 174 -45.39 90.51 -48.31
N LYS A 175 -44.63 89.67 -49.04
CA LYS A 175 -44.29 89.92 -50.46
C LYS A 175 -45.52 89.90 -51.36
N ALA A 176 -46.50 89.03 -51.12
CA ALA A 176 -47.73 88.94 -51.90
C ALA A 176 -48.71 90.11 -51.63
N ALA A 177 -48.58 90.81 -50.49
CA ALA A 177 -49.40 91.95 -50.12
C ALA A 177 -48.87 93.31 -50.64
N LEU A 178 -47.72 93.32 -51.33
CA LEU A 178 -47.16 94.51 -51.97
C LEU A 178 -47.62 94.58 -53.44
N PRO A 179 -48.23 95.69 -53.91
CA PRO A 179 -48.58 95.84 -55.32
C PRO A 179 -47.32 95.95 -56.19
N ALA A 180 -47.37 95.30 -57.35
CA ALA A 180 -46.31 95.29 -58.34
C ALA A 180 -46.02 96.71 -58.86
N ASN A 181 -44.75 97.13 -58.75
CA ASN A 181 -44.16 98.18 -59.56
C ASN A 181 -42.92 97.58 -60.26
N ASP A 182 -43.04 97.42 -61.58
CA ASP A 182 -42.08 97.71 -62.64
C ASP A 182 -40.60 97.23 -62.58
N THR A 183 -40.28 96.40 -63.60
CA THR A 183 -39.36 96.72 -64.72
C THR A 183 -37.84 96.52 -64.57
N GLU A 184 -37.37 95.48 -65.29
CA GLU A 184 -36.23 95.39 -66.22
C GLU A 184 -34.75 95.70 -65.83
N GLN A 185 -33.92 94.71 -66.23
CA GLN A 185 -32.64 94.80 -66.97
C GLN A 185 -31.36 95.42 -66.36
N SER A 186 -30.41 94.49 -66.11
CA SER A 186 -29.13 94.33 -66.83
C SER A 186 -27.83 94.94 -66.28
N THR A 187 -26.79 94.08 -66.35
CA THR A 187 -25.34 94.31 -66.56
C THR A 187 -24.36 94.07 -65.40
N SER A 188 -23.52 93.04 -65.58
CA SER A 188 -22.11 92.89 -65.10
C SER A 188 -21.25 94.10 -65.53
N PRO A 189 -20.08 94.43 -64.93
CA PRO A 189 -18.98 93.48 -64.61
C PRO A 189 -18.06 93.78 -63.38
N GLU A 190 -17.24 92.77 -63.02
CA GLU A 190 -15.80 92.84 -62.69
C GLU A 190 -15.24 93.94 -61.74
N ASN A 191 -14.79 93.55 -60.52
CA ASN A 191 -13.38 93.58 -60.06
C ASN A 191 -13.21 93.42 -58.54
N ALA A 192 -12.20 92.63 -58.15
CA ALA A 192 -11.55 92.58 -56.81
C ALA A 192 -10.66 93.85 -56.61
N PRO A 193 -9.86 94.07 -55.52
CA PRO A 193 -9.35 93.14 -54.50
C PRO A 193 -9.09 93.71 -53.05
N VAL A 194 -8.48 92.86 -52.18
CA VAL A 194 -7.44 93.15 -51.14
C VAL A 194 -7.79 93.13 -49.63
N ARG A 195 -7.27 92.06 -48.97
CA ARG A 195 -6.59 91.85 -47.64
C ARG A 195 -7.31 92.10 -46.30
N GLU A 196 -7.48 91.08 -45.41
CA GLU A 196 -6.54 90.41 -44.44
C GLU A 196 -6.31 91.19 -43.11
N PRO A 197 -6.02 90.57 -41.91
CA PRO A 197 -5.31 89.28 -41.71
C PRO A 197 -5.76 88.31 -40.57
N GLU A 198 -5.15 87.10 -40.64
CA GLU A 198 -4.58 86.18 -39.61
C GLU A 198 -5.41 85.44 -38.51
N LYS A 199 -5.38 84.09 -38.53
CA LYS A 199 -4.43 83.24 -37.75
C LYS A 199 -4.57 81.71 -38.02
N GLU A 200 -3.42 81.06 -38.31
CA GLU A 200 -2.89 79.74 -37.83
C GLU A 200 -3.86 78.58 -37.50
N THR A 201 -3.68 77.29 -37.89
CA THR A 201 -2.46 76.44 -37.84
C THR A 201 -2.61 75.12 -38.63
N LEU A 202 -1.55 74.77 -39.38
CA LEU A 202 -0.99 73.52 -39.94
C LEU A 202 -1.70 72.14 -39.84
N GLU A 203 -1.87 71.49 -41.02
CA GLU A 203 -1.78 70.03 -41.24
C GLU A 203 -0.52 69.70 -42.05
N ALA A 204 0.09 68.54 -41.81
CA ALA A 204 1.11 67.92 -42.67
C ALA A 204 1.07 66.38 -42.55
N PRO A 205 1.57 65.64 -43.57
CA PRO A 205 1.04 64.34 -43.98
C PRO A 205 1.96 63.12 -43.74
N LEU A 206 1.39 61.92 -43.96
CA LEU A 206 1.97 60.57 -43.88
C LEU A 206 3.32 60.36 -44.59
N PRO A 207 4.12 59.36 -44.14
CA PRO A 207 4.52 58.29 -45.07
C PRO A 207 4.58 56.84 -44.49
N LYS A 208 4.56 55.88 -45.42
CA LYS A 208 4.64 54.40 -45.32
C LYS A 208 6.00 53.89 -44.79
N ILE A 209 6.05 52.75 -44.07
CA ILE A 209 7.18 51.78 -44.12
C ILE A 209 6.68 50.32 -43.99
N ASN A 210 7.40 49.47 -44.72
CA ASN A 210 7.24 48.07 -45.11
C ASN A 210 7.23 47.00 -44.00
N ALA A 211 6.75 45.83 -44.43
CA ALA A 211 6.81 44.54 -43.79
C ALA A 211 8.08 43.71 -44.18
N ALA A 212 8.35 42.72 -43.30
CA ALA A 212 9.17 41.49 -43.41
C ALA A 212 10.70 41.59 -43.16
N PRO A 213 11.43 40.51 -42.73
CA PRO A 213 11.04 39.09 -42.55
C PRO A 213 11.59 38.36 -41.26
N SER A 214 11.40 37.02 -41.19
CA SER A 214 12.07 35.95 -40.37
C SER A 214 11.37 35.55 -39.06
N GLY A 215 10.75 34.36 -38.93
CA GLY A 215 11.37 33.06 -38.54
C GLY A 215 11.13 32.85 -37.03
N ASP A 216 10.51 31.81 -36.48
CA ASP A 216 10.43 30.39 -36.80
C ASP A 216 9.15 29.76 -36.19
N GLN A 217 8.63 28.72 -36.86
CA GLN A 217 7.88 27.65 -36.21
C GLN A 217 8.83 26.86 -35.29
N PRO A 218 8.40 26.37 -34.11
CA PRO A 218 7.79 25.05 -34.15
C PRO A 218 6.62 24.80 -33.18
N SER A 219 5.81 23.85 -33.61
CA SER A 219 5.05 22.88 -32.81
C SER A 219 3.98 23.41 -31.88
N SER A 220 2.75 23.27 -32.37
CA SER A 220 1.63 22.74 -31.62
C SER A 220 2.07 21.59 -30.69
N SER A 221 2.15 21.86 -29.40
CA SER A 221 1.91 20.86 -28.37
C SER A 221 0.76 21.38 -27.54
N THR A 222 -0.40 20.75 -27.76
CA THR A 222 -1.54 20.73 -26.88
C THR A 222 -1.08 20.32 -25.48
N GLU A 223 -0.60 21.25 -24.66
CA GLU A 223 -0.47 21.03 -23.22
C GLU A 223 -1.83 21.32 -22.60
N GLU A 224 -2.64 20.27 -22.66
CA GLU A 224 -3.86 20.10 -21.91
C GLU A 224 -3.53 20.26 -20.41
N LYS A 225 -3.94 21.41 -19.87
CA LYS A 225 -4.03 21.73 -18.44
C LYS A 225 -4.53 20.50 -17.66
N PRO A 226 -3.75 19.85 -16.77
CA PRO A 226 -4.27 18.76 -15.96
C PRO A 226 -5.14 19.36 -14.84
N ALA A 227 -6.43 19.46 -15.14
CA ALA A 227 -7.49 19.78 -14.19
C ALA A 227 -7.67 18.63 -13.16
N PRO A 228 -8.49 18.78 -12.09
CA PRO A 228 -8.53 17.96 -10.86
C PRO A 228 -9.07 16.51 -11.01
N LYS A 229 -8.97 15.93 -12.21
CA LYS A 229 -9.49 14.62 -12.59
C LYS A 229 -8.89 13.46 -11.76
N THR A 230 -7.66 13.60 -11.25
CA THR A 230 -6.92 12.50 -10.61
C THR A 230 -7.50 12.06 -9.26
N GLN A 231 -8.00 13.00 -8.44
CA GLN A 231 -8.60 12.63 -7.15
C GLN A 231 -10.00 12.02 -7.33
N ILE A 232 -10.79 12.58 -8.24
CA ILE A 232 -12.12 12.06 -8.60
C ILE A 232 -11.99 10.63 -9.14
N ALA A 233 -11.04 10.39 -10.05
CA ALA A 233 -10.77 9.07 -10.59
C ALA A 233 -10.36 8.06 -9.49
N SER A 234 -9.54 8.46 -8.52
CA SER A 234 -9.13 7.57 -7.43
C SER A 234 -10.28 7.18 -6.50
N HIS A 235 -11.20 8.12 -6.22
CA HIS A 235 -12.37 7.87 -5.39
C HIS A 235 -13.39 7.00 -6.11
N GLN A 236 -13.64 7.27 -7.41
CA GLN A 236 -14.51 6.45 -8.25
C GLN A 236 -13.98 5.01 -8.36
N ARG A 237 -12.66 4.83 -8.55
CA ARG A 237 -12.04 3.49 -8.58
C ARG A 237 -12.23 2.76 -7.26
N MET A 238 -12.04 3.42 -6.12
CA MET A 238 -12.29 2.83 -4.80
C MET A 238 -13.75 2.39 -4.64
N LEU A 239 -14.71 3.25 -4.99
CA LEU A 239 -16.14 2.91 -4.92
C LEU A 239 -16.47 1.71 -5.82
N ASN A 240 -15.91 1.68 -7.03
CA ASN A 240 -16.05 0.55 -7.94
C ASN A 240 -15.55 -0.76 -7.33
N ILE A 241 -14.34 -0.75 -6.74
CA ILE A 241 -13.80 -1.93 -6.04
C ILE A 241 -14.73 -2.35 -4.89
N VAL A 242 -15.13 -1.43 -4.01
CA VAL A 242 -15.87 -1.78 -2.80
C VAL A 242 -17.29 -2.27 -3.08
N GLN A 243 -17.98 -1.64 -4.06
CA GLN A 243 -19.39 -1.90 -4.34
C GLN A 243 -19.62 -2.97 -5.39
N ASN A 244 -18.70 -3.12 -6.36
CA ASN A 244 -18.87 -4.00 -7.51
C ASN A 244 -17.97 -5.23 -7.49
N THR A 245 -17.08 -5.38 -6.49
CA THR A 245 -16.36 -6.64 -6.29
C THR A 245 -17.24 -7.62 -5.52
N SER A 246 -17.47 -8.79 -6.11
CA SER A 246 -18.10 -9.93 -5.47
C SER A 246 -17.07 -11.00 -5.14
N VAL A 247 -17.21 -11.62 -3.97
CA VAL A 247 -16.34 -12.71 -3.53
C VAL A 247 -17.03 -14.02 -3.80
N ILE A 248 -16.39 -14.89 -4.58
CA ILE A 248 -16.92 -16.21 -4.92
C ILE A 248 -16.10 -17.23 -4.14
N PHE A 249 -16.61 -17.65 -2.98
CA PHE A 249 -16.01 -18.75 -2.23
C PHE A 249 -16.25 -20.06 -2.99
N SER A 250 -15.18 -20.78 -3.29
CA SER A 250 -15.24 -22.09 -3.97
C SER A 250 -15.18 -23.24 -2.97
N ASN A 251 -14.42 -23.08 -1.89
CA ASN A 251 -14.35 -24.05 -0.82
C ASN A 251 -14.02 -23.38 0.51
N VAL A 252 -14.76 -23.72 1.55
CA VAL A 252 -14.40 -23.40 2.93
C VAL A 252 -14.56 -24.66 3.76
N SER A 253 -13.45 -25.17 4.29
CA SER A 253 -13.45 -26.37 5.12
C SER A 253 -12.67 -26.16 6.41
N LEU A 254 -13.26 -26.61 7.51
CA LEU A 254 -12.68 -26.55 8.84
C LEU A 254 -12.30 -27.98 9.25
N ARG A 255 -11.08 -28.19 9.76
CA ARG A 255 -10.56 -29.53 10.08
C ARG A 255 -9.82 -29.57 11.40
N ASN A 256 -9.74 -30.75 12.01
CA ASN A 256 -8.89 -31.02 13.17
C ASN A 256 -7.47 -31.46 12.78
N LYS A 257 -7.33 -32.14 11.64
CA LYS A 257 -6.03 -32.53 11.06
C LYS A 257 -5.94 -31.97 9.65
N GLU A 258 -4.72 -31.73 9.17
CA GLU A 258 -4.47 -31.21 7.82
C GLU A 258 -5.16 -32.06 6.74
N ASP A 259 -4.88 -33.36 6.74
CA ASP A 259 -5.50 -34.34 5.84
C ASP A 259 -6.76 -35.00 6.44
N GLY A 260 -7.38 -34.31 7.40
CA GLY A 260 -8.56 -34.80 8.11
C GLY A 260 -9.86 -34.67 7.30
N LYS A 261 -10.93 -35.23 7.83
CA LYS A 261 -12.28 -34.94 7.36
C LYS A 261 -12.73 -33.55 7.83
N ASP A 262 -13.63 -32.95 7.07
CA ASP A 262 -14.27 -31.68 7.41
C ASP A 262 -15.11 -31.83 8.68
N LEU A 263 -15.02 -30.83 9.55
CA LEU A 263 -15.78 -30.74 10.78
C LEU A 263 -17.24 -30.40 10.47
N LYS A 264 -18.15 -31.05 11.19
CA LYS A 264 -19.57 -30.70 11.18
C LYS A 264 -19.93 -29.75 12.32
N LYS A 265 -19.15 -29.78 13.41
CA LYS A 265 -19.33 -28.95 14.60
C LYS A 265 -17.95 -28.51 15.10
N ILE A 266 -17.89 -27.33 15.73
CA ILE A 266 -16.67 -26.86 16.42
C ILE A 266 -16.68 -27.16 17.92
N LYS A 267 -17.85 -27.40 18.51
CA LYS A 267 -18.01 -27.64 19.95
C LYS A 267 -17.71 -29.11 20.27
N GLY A 268 -16.49 -29.40 20.71
CA GLY A 268 -16.01 -30.75 21.10
C GLY A 268 -14.92 -31.30 20.17
N ASP A 269 -14.90 -30.87 18.91
CA ASP A 269 -13.81 -31.14 17.97
C ASP A 269 -12.81 -29.99 17.96
N LYS A 270 -11.52 -30.31 18.02
CA LYS A 270 -10.47 -29.28 17.97
C LYS A 270 -10.38 -28.72 16.56
N TRP A 271 -10.98 -27.56 16.30
CA TRP A 271 -10.77 -26.82 15.06
C TRP A 271 -9.33 -26.30 15.02
N ARG A 272 -8.51 -26.93 14.19
CA ARG A 272 -7.07 -26.63 14.05
C ARG A 272 -6.70 -26.08 12.69
N TYR A 273 -7.40 -26.45 11.62
CA TYR A 273 -7.09 -26.00 10.28
C TYR A 273 -8.32 -25.38 9.62
N SER A 274 -8.11 -24.30 8.87
CA SER A 274 -9.10 -23.72 7.97
C SER A 274 -8.50 -23.67 6.57
N PHE A 275 -9.22 -24.20 5.59
CA PHE A 275 -8.87 -24.13 4.18
C PHE A 275 -9.92 -23.28 3.49
N ILE A 276 -9.49 -22.20 2.87
CA ILE A 276 -10.36 -21.18 2.29
C ILE A 276 -9.88 -20.93 0.87
N SER A 277 -10.72 -21.25 -0.10
CA SER A 277 -10.49 -21.02 -1.52
C SER A 277 -11.58 -20.10 -2.04
N PHE A 278 -11.19 -18.99 -2.67
CA PHE A 278 -12.12 -18.04 -3.24
C PHE A 278 -11.51 -17.32 -4.44
N ASP A 279 -12.36 -16.68 -5.23
CA ASP A 279 -11.96 -15.77 -6.29
C ASP A 279 -12.68 -14.43 -6.14
N LEU A 280 -12.15 -13.39 -6.79
CA LEU A 280 -12.73 -12.06 -6.83
C LEU A 280 -13.22 -11.77 -8.24
N ASP A 281 -14.50 -11.42 -8.33
CA ASP A 281 -15.13 -11.00 -9.57
C ASP A 281 -15.51 -9.52 -9.49
N ASN A 282 -15.21 -8.76 -10.54
CA ASN A 282 -15.57 -7.35 -10.66
C ASN A 282 -15.89 -7.05 -12.12
N LEU A 283 -16.90 -6.21 -12.35
CA LEU A 283 -17.28 -5.76 -13.69
C LEU A 283 -16.10 -5.14 -14.46
N ASP A 284 -15.24 -4.42 -13.75
CA ASP A 284 -13.97 -3.92 -14.24
C ASP A 284 -12.83 -4.70 -13.58
N ARG A 285 -12.35 -5.74 -14.26
CA ARG A 285 -11.31 -6.63 -13.73
C ARG A 285 -10.00 -5.87 -13.46
N GLU A 286 -9.66 -4.89 -14.29
CA GLU A 286 -8.43 -4.11 -14.12
C GLU A 286 -8.47 -3.24 -12.85
N ALA A 287 -9.66 -2.89 -12.35
CA ALA A 287 -9.80 -2.14 -11.12
C ALA A 287 -9.29 -2.90 -9.89
N ILE A 288 -9.40 -4.24 -9.85
CA ILE A 288 -9.01 -5.08 -8.72
C ILE A 288 -7.63 -5.73 -8.88
N MET A 289 -7.04 -5.68 -10.08
CA MET A 289 -5.70 -6.21 -10.32
C MET A 289 -4.66 -5.41 -9.52
N ASP A 290 -3.72 -6.14 -8.92
CA ASP A 290 -2.65 -5.60 -8.08
C ASP A 290 -3.13 -4.81 -6.86
N GLU A 291 -4.42 -4.87 -6.55
CA GLU A 291 -4.99 -4.28 -5.34
C GLU A 291 -4.80 -5.20 -4.15
N THR A 292 -4.75 -4.60 -2.96
CA THR A 292 -4.47 -5.33 -1.71
C THR A 292 -5.74 -5.56 -0.92
N PHE A 293 -5.93 -6.80 -0.49
CA PHE A 293 -7.09 -7.23 0.30
C PHE A 293 -6.61 -7.92 1.58
N ILE A 294 -7.51 -8.02 2.55
CA ILE A 294 -7.28 -8.75 3.80
C ILE A 294 -8.44 -9.71 4.04
N LEU A 295 -8.12 -10.99 4.23
CA LEU A 295 -9.06 -12.01 4.67
C LEU A 295 -9.02 -12.13 6.20
N GLN A 296 -10.15 -11.89 6.85
CA GLN A 296 -10.32 -11.91 8.30
C GLN A 296 -11.17 -13.09 8.71
N LEU A 297 -10.77 -13.77 9.78
CA LEU A 297 -11.67 -14.60 10.56
C LEU A 297 -12.25 -13.74 11.68
N PHE A 298 -13.57 -13.61 11.76
CA PHE A 298 -14.25 -12.76 12.72
C PHE A 298 -15.07 -13.59 13.70
N ASP A 299 -14.85 -13.37 14.99
CA ASP A 299 -15.63 -13.92 16.08
C ASP A 299 -16.84 -13.02 16.33
N VAL A 300 -18.02 -13.49 15.94
CA VAL A 300 -19.26 -12.71 15.96
C VAL A 300 -19.72 -12.47 17.40
N ASP A 301 -19.54 -13.45 18.28
CA ASP A 301 -20.01 -13.38 19.67
C ASP A 301 -19.17 -12.40 20.49
N LYS A 302 -17.86 -12.34 20.23
CA LYS A 302 -16.94 -11.41 20.91
C LYS A 302 -16.73 -10.10 20.16
N ASN A 303 -17.30 -9.97 18.96
CA ASN A 303 -17.15 -8.82 18.08
C ASN A 303 -15.67 -8.44 17.84
N GLN A 304 -14.82 -9.43 17.56
CA GLN A 304 -13.38 -9.22 17.38
C GLN A 304 -12.82 -10.05 16.22
N VAL A 305 -11.75 -9.56 15.59
CA VAL A 305 -11.00 -10.33 14.60
C VAL A 305 -10.16 -11.38 15.33
N VAL A 306 -10.21 -12.62 14.88
CA VAL A 306 -9.31 -13.68 15.32
C VAL A 306 -7.95 -13.45 14.66
N PRO A 307 -6.87 -13.25 15.42
CA PRO A 307 -5.57 -12.90 14.88
C PRO A 307 -5.03 -14.05 14.02
N PHE A 308 -4.44 -13.73 12.86
CA PHE A 308 -3.89 -14.74 11.93
C PHE A 308 -2.61 -15.42 12.45
N ASN A 309 -2.00 -14.90 13.51
CA ASN A 309 -0.90 -15.57 14.21
C ASN A 309 -1.22 -15.61 15.70
N GLU A 310 -1.83 -16.71 16.14
CA GLU A 310 -2.45 -16.82 17.47
C GLU A 310 -1.46 -16.96 18.64
N GLN A 311 -0.17 -16.66 18.46
CA GLN A 311 0.82 -16.66 19.54
C GLN A 311 1.80 -15.48 19.44
N ASN A 312 1.45 -14.37 20.10
CA ASN A 312 2.46 -13.51 20.71
C ASN A 312 1.92 -12.82 21.98
N ASN A 313 1.88 -13.56 23.10
CA ASN A 313 1.48 -13.01 24.41
C ASN A 313 2.38 -11.85 24.88
N ILE A 314 3.57 -11.68 24.29
CA ILE A 314 4.55 -10.64 24.66
C ILE A 314 4.22 -9.32 23.93
N TYR A 315 3.56 -9.38 22.78
CA TYR A 315 3.19 -8.21 21.98
C TYR A 315 1.77 -8.35 21.40
N PRO A 316 0.72 -8.22 22.24
CA PRO A 316 -0.67 -8.30 21.78
C PRO A 316 -1.04 -7.20 20.76
N ASP A 317 -0.35 -6.06 20.82
CA ASP A 317 -0.57 -4.89 19.94
C ASP A 317 0.45 -4.79 18.78
N SER A 318 1.22 -5.85 18.53
CA SER A 318 2.15 -5.89 17.39
C SER A 318 1.39 -5.92 16.07
N ASP A 319 1.91 -5.23 15.04
CA ASP A 319 1.47 -5.37 13.64
C ASP A 319 1.51 -6.84 13.13
N LEU A 320 2.20 -7.74 13.86
CA LEU A 320 2.26 -9.18 13.62
C LEU A 320 1.08 -9.98 14.20
N GLY A 321 0.30 -9.42 15.14
CA GLY A 321 -0.93 -10.01 15.69
C GLY A 321 -2.14 -9.88 14.75
N ALA A 322 -1.86 -9.93 13.45
CA ALA A 322 -2.47 -9.12 12.42
C ALA A 322 -3.98 -9.32 12.22
N VAL A 323 -4.56 -8.22 11.76
CA VAL A 323 -5.92 -7.90 11.29
C VAL A 323 -6.40 -8.80 10.12
N GLY A 324 -5.88 -10.02 9.97
CA GLY A 324 -6.20 -11.00 8.92
C GLY A 324 -5.02 -11.33 7.97
N PHE A 325 -5.26 -12.20 6.99
CA PHE A 325 -4.30 -12.55 5.94
C PHE A 325 -4.32 -11.53 4.81
N LYS A 326 -3.24 -10.77 4.66
CA LYS A 326 -3.08 -9.75 3.62
C LYS A 326 -2.52 -10.37 2.33
N PHE A 327 -3.13 -10.06 1.20
CA PHE A 327 -2.66 -10.51 -0.11
C PHE A 327 -2.92 -9.47 -1.20
N GLN A 328 -2.19 -9.59 -2.31
CA GLN A 328 -2.39 -8.79 -3.52
C GLN A 328 -3.08 -9.66 -4.56
N TYR A 329 -4.17 -9.16 -5.16
CA TYR A 329 -4.94 -9.95 -6.11
C TYR A 329 -4.30 -9.92 -7.51
N ALA A 330 -3.93 -11.11 -7.99
CA ALA A 330 -3.23 -11.30 -9.27
C ALA A 330 -4.14 -11.89 -10.36
N GLY A 331 -5.47 -11.80 -10.21
CA GLY A 331 -6.42 -12.31 -11.21
C GLY A 331 -6.59 -13.84 -11.20
N ARG A 332 -6.20 -14.51 -10.11
CA ARG A 332 -6.31 -15.97 -9.94
C ARG A 332 -6.99 -16.29 -8.60
N PRO A 333 -7.66 -17.45 -8.48
CA PRO A 333 -8.20 -17.92 -7.23
C PRO A 333 -7.14 -17.95 -6.12
N VAL A 334 -7.54 -17.51 -4.94
CA VAL A 334 -6.69 -17.42 -3.75
C VAL A 334 -6.99 -18.61 -2.86
N LEU A 335 -5.94 -19.37 -2.53
CA LEU A 335 -6.00 -20.47 -1.59
C LEU A 335 -5.27 -20.09 -0.32
N ILE A 336 -5.98 -20.09 0.79
CA ILE A 336 -5.45 -19.82 2.12
C ILE A 336 -5.60 -21.05 2.96
N ARG A 337 -4.48 -21.44 3.57
CA ARG A 337 -4.41 -22.45 4.60
C ARG A 337 -4.04 -21.78 5.90
N TYR A 338 -4.87 -21.99 6.91
CA TYR A 338 -4.73 -21.36 8.21
C TYR A 338 -4.66 -22.40 9.33
N TYR A 339 -3.72 -22.24 10.25
CA TYR A 339 -3.59 -23.08 11.44
C TYR A 339 -3.99 -22.29 12.70
N ASN A 340 -4.98 -22.81 13.40
CA ASN A 340 -5.58 -22.26 14.61
C ASN A 340 -4.90 -22.93 15.81
N TYR A 341 -4.14 -22.16 16.61
CA TYR A 341 -3.47 -22.66 17.80
C TYR A 341 -4.38 -22.61 19.04
N GLN A 342 -5.27 -21.64 19.10
CA GLN A 342 -6.18 -21.39 20.22
C GLN A 342 -7.53 -22.06 19.99
N GLU A 343 -8.01 -22.71 21.05
CA GLU A 343 -9.35 -23.30 21.08
C GLU A 343 -10.42 -22.21 20.97
N LYS A 344 -11.35 -22.43 20.04
CA LYS A 344 -12.39 -21.50 19.64
C LYS A 344 -13.53 -21.58 20.65
N GLN A 345 -13.73 -20.50 21.41
CA GLN A 345 -14.65 -20.47 22.55
C GLN A 345 -16.08 -20.05 22.16
N SER A 346 -16.20 -19.21 21.14
CA SER A 346 -17.47 -18.70 20.63
C SER A 346 -18.17 -19.74 19.76
N ALA A 347 -19.48 -19.56 19.55
CA ALA A 347 -20.32 -20.43 18.73
C ALA A 347 -20.50 -19.91 17.30
N ASN A 348 -20.24 -18.62 17.06
CA ASN A 348 -20.49 -17.98 15.78
C ASN A 348 -19.21 -17.37 15.19
N TYR A 349 -18.88 -17.77 13.96
CA TYR A 349 -17.73 -17.25 13.22
C TYR A 349 -18.07 -16.98 11.75
N GLU A 350 -17.47 -15.93 11.21
CA GLU A 350 -17.58 -15.58 9.80
C GLU A 350 -16.23 -15.17 9.22
N ILE A 351 -16.08 -15.37 7.91
CA ILE A 351 -14.99 -14.86 7.13
C ILE A 351 -15.40 -13.51 6.57
N ARG A 352 -14.52 -12.51 6.67
CA ARG A 352 -14.72 -11.19 6.06
C ARG A 352 -13.56 -10.86 5.15
N LEU A 353 -13.86 -10.44 3.92
CA LEU A 353 -12.89 -9.89 3.00
C LEU A 353 -13.02 -8.37 2.94
N VAL A 354 -11.92 -7.68 3.20
CA VAL A 354 -11.85 -6.21 3.20
C VAL A 354 -10.80 -5.73 2.20
N TYR A 355 -11.10 -4.62 1.52
CA TYR A 355 -10.16 -3.92 0.65
C TYR A 355 -9.28 -2.98 1.47
N LEU A 356 -7.96 -2.99 1.23
CA LEU A 356 -7.01 -2.17 1.94
C LEU A 356 -6.54 -1.00 1.07
N ASN A 357 -6.96 0.22 1.41
CA ASN A 357 -6.56 1.44 0.72
C ASN A 357 -5.88 2.40 1.70
N LYS A 358 -4.61 2.75 1.47
CA LYS A 358 -3.84 3.68 2.34
C LYS A 358 -3.95 3.34 3.84
N ASN A 359 -3.83 2.06 4.17
CA ASN A 359 -3.96 1.50 5.52
C ASN A 359 -5.37 1.54 6.13
N MET A 360 -6.40 1.92 5.36
CA MET A 360 -7.80 1.83 5.77
C MET A 360 -8.41 0.53 5.23
N ALA A 361 -8.94 -0.30 6.13
CA ALA A 361 -9.68 -1.51 5.78
C ALA A 361 -11.15 -1.16 5.52
N ILE A 362 -11.62 -1.42 4.31
CA ILE A 362 -12.98 -1.11 3.87
C ILE A 362 -13.70 -2.42 3.54
N PRO A 363 -14.83 -2.74 4.19
CA PRO A 363 -15.55 -3.98 3.94
C PRO A 363 -16.14 -4.00 2.53
N LEU A 364 -16.02 -5.13 1.84
CA LEU A 364 -16.68 -5.34 0.56
C LEU A 364 -18.15 -5.66 0.76
N LYS A 365 -19.01 -5.20 -0.16
CA LYS A 365 -20.48 -5.39 -0.06
C LYS A 365 -20.88 -6.87 0.10
N ASN A 366 -20.21 -7.76 -0.63
CA ASN A 366 -20.44 -9.21 -0.61
C ASN A 366 -19.19 -9.95 -0.09
N GLY A 367 -18.44 -9.34 0.84
CA GLY A 367 -17.19 -9.89 1.35
C GLY A 367 -17.34 -10.82 2.55
N THR A 368 -18.55 -11.02 3.07
CA THR A 368 -18.77 -11.75 4.33
C THR A 368 -19.44 -13.09 4.10
N LEU A 369 -18.90 -14.15 4.71
CA LEU A 369 -19.44 -15.49 4.68
C LEU A 369 -19.48 -16.07 6.10
N LYS A 370 -20.67 -16.44 6.57
CA LYS A 370 -20.82 -17.18 7.82
C LYS A 370 -20.36 -18.62 7.64
N ILE A 371 -19.47 -19.08 8.52
CA ILE A 371 -18.88 -20.43 8.43
C ILE A 371 -19.22 -21.30 9.63
N VAL A 372 -19.58 -20.69 10.76
CA VAL A 372 -20.08 -21.39 11.94
C VAL A 372 -21.26 -20.61 12.50
N GLN A 373 -22.35 -21.31 12.78
CA GLN A 373 -23.52 -20.76 13.46
C GLN A 373 -23.97 -21.72 14.56
N ASP A 374 -24.14 -21.20 15.77
CA ASP A 374 -24.54 -21.96 16.94
C ASP A 374 -23.64 -23.20 17.22
N GLY A 375 -22.36 -23.11 16.82
CA GLY A 375 -21.35 -24.16 16.95
C GLY A 375 -21.36 -25.20 15.83
N ASP A 376 -22.31 -25.13 14.90
CA ASP A 376 -22.37 -26.00 13.73
C ASP A 376 -21.67 -25.35 12.54
N VAL A 377 -20.91 -26.14 11.79
CA VAL A 377 -20.19 -25.69 10.59
C VAL A 377 -21.19 -25.62 9.45
N ILE A 378 -21.29 -24.45 8.81
CA ILE A 378 -22.17 -24.24 7.68
C ILE A 378 -21.44 -24.73 6.41
N PRO A 379 -21.96 -25.74 5.69
CA PRO A 379 -21.38 -26.15 4.43
C PRO A 379 -21.55 -25.06 3.38
N LEU A 380 -20.53 -24.90 2.54
CA LEU A 380 -20.55 -23.99 1.40
C LEU A 380 -21.36 -24.56 0.23
#